data_AF-A0A536FMN2-F1
#
_entry.id   AF-A0A536FMN2-F1
#
_cell.length_a   1.000
_cell.length_b   1.000
_cell.length_c   1.000
_cell.angle_alpha   90.00
_cell.angle_beta   90.00
_cell.angle_gamma   90.00
#
_symmetry.space_group_name_H-M   'P 1'
#
loop_
_entity.id
_entity.type
_entity.pdbx_description
1 polymer ?
#
loop_
_entity_poly.entity_id
_entity_poly.type
_entity_poly.pdbx_seq_one_letter_code
_entity_poly.pdbx_strand_id
1 'polypeptide(L)' 'MVLVSMEDALGVHERPNVPGTTSEMPNWRLALPIPIEEIEKIEGPQRMAEAMRTAGRAGRAQGA' A
#
# COMPACT_ATOMS: atom_id res chain seq x y z
N MET A 1 6.88 12.10 -5.98
CA MET A 1 5.59 11.40 -5.74
C MET A 1 5.86 10.31 -4.73
N VAL A 2 5.04 10.18 -3.69
CA VAL A 2 5.17 9.13 -2.67
C VAL A 2 3.91 8.29 -2.73
N LEU A 3 4.09 6.96 -2.69
CA LEU A 3 3.03 5.97 -2.74
C LEU A 3 3.25 4.99 -1.58
N VAL A 4 2.16 4.40 -1.11
CA VAL A 4 2.18 3.29 -0.15
C VAL A 4 1.36 2.15 -0.75
N SER A 5 1.83 0.91 -0.57
CA SER A 5 1.11 -0.26 -1.04
C SER A 5 -0.06 -0.59 -0.12
N MET A 6 -1.10 -1.22 -0.67
CA MET A 6 -2.22 -1.68 0.15
C MET A 6 -1.82 -2.92 0.96
N GLU A 7 -0.87 -3.72 0.47
CA GLU A 7 -0.27 -4.82 1.19
C GLU A 7 0.38 -4.35 2.49
N ASP A 8 1.17 -3.27 2.46
CA ASP A 8 1.79 -2.70 3.67
C ASP A 8 0.72 -2.13 4.61
N ALA A 9 -0.25 -1.40 4.07
CA ALA A 9 -1.33 -0.80 4.86
C ALA A 9 -2.18 -1.87 5.56
N LEU A 10 -2.31 -3.05 4.98
CA LEU A 10 -3.08 -4.18 5.52
C LEU A 10 -2.22 -5.22 6.22
N GLY A 11 -0.90 -5.04 6.28
CA GLY A 11 0.03 -5.98 6.89
C GLY A 11 0.12 -7.33 6.17
N VAL A 12 -0.12 -7.39 4.86
CA VAL A 12 -0.03 -8.61 4.05
C VAL A 12 1.44 -9.02 3.91
N HIS A 13 1.76 -10.25 4.33
CA HIS A 13 3.14 -10.75 4.33
C HIS A 13 3.50 -11.41 2.98
N GLU A 14 2.50 -11.98 2.32
CA GLU A 14 2.65 -12.68 1.05
C GLU A 14 2.96 -11.71 -0.09
N ARG A 15 3.91 -12.10 -0.93
CA ARG A 15 4.27 -11.33 -2.13
C ARG A 15 3.32 -11.67 -3.27
N PRO A 16 2.73 -10.68 -3.97
CA PRO A 16 1.89 -10.95 -5.14
C PRO A 16 2.68 -11.54 -6.30
N ASN A 17 4.01 -11.38 -6.31
CA ASN A 17 4.89 -11.93 -7.32
C ASN A 17 6.28 -12.25 -6.75
N VAL A 18 6.81 -13.41 -7.14
CA VAL A 18 8.18 -13.86 -6.89
C VAL A 18 8.92 -13.95 -8.24
N PRO A 19 9.85 -13.02 -8.53
CA PRO A 19 10.60 -13.03 -9.79
C PRO A 19 11.34 -14.34 -10.07
N GLY A 20 11.38 -14.75 -11.33
CA GLY A 20 12.06 -15.96 -11.76
C GLY A 20 11.26 -17.26 -11.56
N THR A 21 10.00 -17.18 -11.15
CA THR A 21 9.09 -18.33 -11.01
C THR A 21 7.93 -18.24 -12.01
N THR A 22 7.42 -19.40 -12.41
CA THR A 22 6.31 -19.49 -13.38
C THR A 22 5.17 -20.39 -12.90
N SER A 23 5.48 -21.47 -12.18
CA SER A 23 4.50 -22.47 -11.73
C SER A 23 4.59 -22.79 -10.24
N GLU A 24 5.67 -22.36 -9.58
CA GLU A 24 6.03 -22.67 -8.20
C GLU A 24 5.24 -21.83 -7.17
N MET A 25 4.76 -20.67 -7.60
CA MET A 25 4.03 -19.71 -6.77
C MET A 25 2.77 -19.24 -7.52
N PRO A 26 1.63 -19.01 -6.83
CA PRO A 26 0.47 -18.31 -7.38
C PRO A 26 0.72 -16.81 -7.68
N ASN A 27 1.75 -16.50 -8.47
CA ASN A 27 2.03 -15.14 -8.92
C ASN A 27 0.79 -14.52 -9.57
N TRP A 28 0.52 -13.26 -9.22
CA TRP A 28 -0.56 -12.44 -9.75
C TRP A 28 -1.98 -12.97 -9.48
N ARG A 29 -2.12 -13.87 -8.50
CA ARG A 29 -3.38 -14.53 -8.14
C ARG A 29 -3.76 -14.35 -6.67
N LEU A 30 -2.99 -13.58 -5.91
CA LEU A 30 -3.28 -13.29 -4.50
C LEU A 30 -4.11 -12.01 -4.42
N ALA A 31 -5.32 -12.13 -3.88
CA ALA A 31 -6.17 -10.99 -3.55
C ALA A 31 -5.75 -10.38 -2.20
N LEU A 32 -6.10 -9.11 -1.97
CA LEU A 32 -6.02 -8.53 -0.63
C LEU A 32 -6.99 -9.27 0.31
N PRO A 33 -6.67 -9.39 1.60
CA PRO A 33 -7.44 -10.21 2.55
C PRO A 33 -8.80 -9.61 2.93
N ILE A 34 -9.07 -8.36 2.55
CA ILE A 34 -10.31 -7.65 2.88
C ILE A 34 -10.91 -6.96 1.64
N PRO A 35 -12.25 -6.79 1.60
CA PRO A 35 -12.92 -6.07 0.53
C PRO A 35 -12.74 -4.55 0.68
N ILE A 36 -12.92 -3.81 -0.43
CA ILE A 36 -12.69 -2.35 -0.46
C ILE A 36 -13.63 -1.58 0.48
N GLU A 37 -14.85 -2.08 0.67
CA GLU A 37 -15.89 -1.52 1.54
C GLU A 37 -15.50 -1.51 3.03
N GLU A 38 -14.49 -2.29 3.42
CA GLU A 38 -14.01 -2.40 4.79
C GLU A 38 -12.68 -1.68 5.05
N ILE A 39 -11.92 -1.34 4.00
CA ILE A 39 -10.56 -0.78 4.10
C ILE A 39 -10.49 0.48 4.97
N GLU A 40 -11.47 1.38 4.88
CA GLU A 40 -11.48 2.64 5.63
C GLU A 40 -11.67 2.44 7.15
N LYS A 41 -12.12 1.26 7.57
CA LYS A 41 -12.37 0.91 8.99
C LYS A 41 -11.16 0.25 9.65
N ILE A 42 -10.14 -0.10 8.88
CA ILE A 42 -8.93 -0.77 9.38
C ILE A 42 -7.92 0.25 9.87
N GLU A 43 -7.26 -0.05 10.99
CA GLU A 43 -6.30 0.84 11.64
C GLU A 43 -5.11 1.18 10.73
N GLY A 44 -4.55 0.18 10.02
CA GLY A 44 -3.35 0.34 9.21
C GLY A 44 -3.49 1.39 8.10
N PRO A 45 -4.51 1.32 7.21
CA PRO A 45 -4.77 2.36 6.22
C PRO A 45 -5.00 3.75 6.84
N GLN A 46 -5.73 3.84 7.95
CA GLN A 46 -5.99 5.10 8.65
C GLN A 46 -4.68 5.75 9.15
N ARG A 47 -3.82 4.97 9.80
CA ARG A 47 -2.51 5.42 10.30
C ARG A 47 -1.58 5.84 9.18
N MET A 48 -1.56 5.09 8.08
CA MET A 48 -0.73 5.43 6.93
C MET A 48 -1.18 6.74 6.28
N ALA A 49 -2.50 6.92 6.11
CA ALA A 49 -3.06 8.15 5.58
C ALA A 49 -2.74 9.36 6.48
N GLU A 50 -2.79 9.19 7.80
CA GLU A 50 -2.39 10.22 8.76
C GLU A 50 -0.91 10.56 8.67
N ALA A 51 -0.03 9.55 8.61
CA ALA A 51 1.40 9.76 8.45
C ALA A 51 1.72 10.53 7.16
N MET A 52 1.07 10.18 6.04
CA MET A 52 1.24 10.89 4.77
C MET A 52 0.73 12.34 4.82
N ARG A 53 -0.42 12.58 5.48
CA ARG A 53 -0.94 13.95 5.69
C ARG A 53 0.03 14.79 6.52
N THR A 54 0.55 14.23 7.60
CA THR A 54 1.47 14.91 8.53
C THR A 54 2.82 15.21 7.86
N ALA A 55 3.36 14.27 7.07
CA ALA A 55 4.55 14.52 6.28
C ALA A 55 4.36 15.65 5.26
N GLY A 56 3.11 15.84 4.81
CA GLY A 56 2.74 16.87 3.87
C GLY A 56 3.33 16.64 2.47
N ARG A 57 3.05 17.59 1.57
CA ARG A 57 3.82 17.69 0.33
C ARG A 57 4.91 18.72 0.61
N ALA A 58 6.18 18.33 0.48
CA ALA A 58 7.25 19.32 0.38
C ALA A 58 6.92 20.23 -0.81
N GLY A 59 6.49 21.46 -0.50
CA GLY A 59 5.85 22.35 -1.47
C GLY A 59 6.82 22.88 -2.51
N ARG A 60 6.26 23.43 -3.60
CA ARG A 60 6.93 24.43 -4.43
C ARG A 60 7.39 25.58 -3.53
N ALA A 61 8.61 25.49 -3.03
CA ALA A 61 9.40 26.61 -2.58
C ALA A 61 10.44 26.86 -3.67
N GLN A 62 10.12 27.75 -4.61
CA GLN A 62 11.00 28.62 -5.40
C GLN A 62 10.21 29.22 -6.56
N GLY A 63 10.11 30.55 -6.58
CA GLY A 63 9.50 31.31 -7.68
C GLY A 63 8.61 32.45 -7.20
N ALA A 64 9.17 33.34 -6.37
CA ALA A 64 8.77 34.76 -6.34
C ALA A 64 9.89 35.54 -7.04
#